data_AF-A0A955WRZ3-F1
#
_entry.id   AF-A0A955WRZ3-F1
#
_cell.length_a   1.000
_cell.length_b   1.000
_cell.length_c   1.000
_cell.angle_alpha   90.00
_cell.angle_beta   90.00
_cell.angle_gamma   90.00
#
_symmetry.space_group_name_H-M   'P 1'
#
loop_
_entity.id
_entity.type
_entity.pdbx_description
1 polymer ?
#
loop_
_entity_poly.entity_id
_entity_poly.type
_entity_poly.pdbx_seq_one_letter_code
_entity_poly.pdbx_strand_id
1 'polypeptide(L)'
;MRLRLAAPLLALAALVACADDPTPAAYAWTLPAHFPAPAVPADNPMSPQKAELGRHLFYDGRLSITGTVSCASCHEQRLAFTDGKAKAEGATGEITPRGSMSLTNVAYAPRLTWASPLVDRLEHQALLPMFGEAPVEMGLAGREDALLATLRADPVYQGLFRLAWPADADPFTLERVVQAIASFQRTLISADSPYDRFVAGDTKALTAQQQRGMALFMSERLECFHCHGGFNF
;
A
#
# COMPACT_ATOMS: atom_id res chain seq x y z
N MET A 1 45.73 -21.73 68.47
CA MET A 1 44.59 -22.24 67.70
C MET A 1 44.05 -21.11 66.84
N ARG A 2 44.42 -21.03 65.56
CA ARG A 2 44.10 -19.90 64.67
C ARG A 2 42.85 -20.26 63.86
N LEU A 3 41.72 -19.59 64.11
CA LEU A 3 40.51 -19.73 63.29
C LEU A 3 40.55 -18.67 62.18
N ARG A 4 40.66 -19.11 60.92
CA ARG A 4 40.52 -18.27 59.72
C ARG A 4 39.05 -18.27 59.33
N LEU A 5 38.38 -17.12 59.39
CA LEU A 5 37.05 -16.89 58.82
C LEU A 5 37.20 -16.61 57.32
N ALA A 6 36.69 -17.49 56.48
CA ALA A 6 36.58 -17.29 55.04
C ALA A 6 35.20 -16.68 54.73
N ALA A 7 35.19 -15.48 54.15
CA ALA A 7 33.97 -14.85 53.64
C ALA A 7 33.66 -15.41 52.23
N PRO A 8 32.39 -15.74 51.92
CA PRO A 8 32.04 -16.21 50.58
C PRO A 8 31.89 -14.99 49.65
N LEU A 9 32.60 -15.00 48.52
CA LEU A 9 32.32 -14.12 47.40
C LEU A 9 30.99 -14.55 46.76
N LEU A 10 29.95 -13.71 46.83
CA LEU A 10 28.79 -13.83 45.96
C LEU A 10 29.18 -13.35 44.55
N ALA A 11 29.26 -14.27 43.59
CA ALA A 11 29.35 -13.95 42.18
C ALA A 11 27.96 -13.55 41.66
N LEU A 12 27.79 -12.28 41.31
CA LEU A 12 26.57 -11.77 40.69
C LEU A 12 26.59 -12.16 39.20
N ALA A 13 25.87 -13.22 38.84
CA ALA A 13 25.68 -13.62 37.45
C ALA A 13 24.73 -12.61 36.77
N ALA A 14 25.28 -11.77 35.88
CA ALA A 14 24.48 -10.93 35.01
C ALA A 14 23.75 -11.80 33.98
N LEU A 15 22.46 -12.01 34.17
CA LEU A 15 21.55 -12.56 33.16
C LEU A 15 21.41 -11.51 32.05
N VAL A 16 22.22 -11.65 31.01
CA VAL A 16 21.99 -10.98 29.74
C VAL A 16 20.75 -11.63 29.13
N ALA A 17 19.59 -10.99 29.29
CA ALA A 17 18.40 -11.36 28.55
C ALA A 17 18.65 -11.00 27.08
N CYS A 18 18.87 -12.00 26.24
CA CYS A 18 18.72 -11.86 24.80
C CYS A 18 17.26 -11.51 24.55
N ALA A 19 16.95 -10.23 24.30
CA ALA A 19 15.69 -9.88 23.68
C ALA A 19 15.79 -10.39 22.24
N ASP A 20 15.04 -11.43 21.91
CA ASP A 20 14.87 -11.84 20.52
C ASP A 20 14.32 -10.62 19.75
N ASP A 21 15.04 -10.17 18.73
CA ASP A 21 14.54 -9.14 17.84
C ASP A 21 13.21 -9.63 17.25
N PRO A 22 12.10 -8.88 17.42
CA PRO A 22 10.80 -9.34 16.96
C PRO A 22 10.86 -9.51 15.44
N THR A 23 10.84 -10.76 14.99
CA THR A 23 10.67 -11.08 13.58
C THR A 23 9.33 -10.47 13.13
N PRO A 24 9.29 -9.62 12.10
CA PRO A 24 8.04 -9.02 11.65
C PRO A 24 7.01 -10.11 11.37
N ALA A 25 5.83 -9.99 12.00
CA ALA A 25 4.76 -10.95 11.80
C ALA A 25 4.40 -11.03 10.30
N ALA A 26 4.23 -12.25 9.78
CA ALA A 26 3.78 -12.44 8.41
C ALA A 26 2.40 -11.78 8.21
N TYR A 27 2.19 -11.17 7.04
CA TYR A 27 0.90 -10.54 6.73
C TYR A 27 -0.20 -11.59 6.56
N ALA A 28 -1.29 -11.44 7.33
CA ALA A 28 -2.45 -12.32 7.27
C ALA A 28 -3.51 -11.73 6.31
N TRP A 29 -3.67 -12.36 5.15
CA TRP A 29 -4.74 -12.02 4.22
C TRP A 29 -6.10 -12.46 4.77
N THR A 30 -7.03 -11.52 4.89
CA THR A 30 -8.44 -11.82 5.18
C THR A 30 -9.23 -11.70 3.88
N LEU A 31 -9.22 -12.77 3.09
CA LEU A 31 -9.86 -12.83 1.77
C LEU A 31 -10.98 -13.87 1.77
N PRO A 32 -12.11 -13.63 1.09
CA PRO A 32 -13.09 -14.68 0.82
C PRO A 32 -12.45 -15.87 0.09
N ALA A 33 -13.01 -17.07 0.26
CA ALA A 33 -12.43 -18.30 -0.30
C ALA A 33 -12.23 -18.29 -1.83
N HIS A 34 -13.01 -17.48 -2.55
CA HIS A 34 -12.94 -17.34 -4.01
C HIS A 34 -12.03 -16.18 -4.47
N PHE A 35 -11.46 -15.41 -3.54
CA PHE A 35 -10.48 -14.35 -3.84
C PHE A 35 -9.05 -14.94 -3.79
N PRO A 36 -8.29 -14.92 -4.91
CA PRO A 36 -6.90 -15.30 -4.89
C PRO A 36 -6.09 -14.31 -4.05
N ALA A 37 -5.01 -14.79 -3.43
CA ALA A 37 -4.04 -13.89 -2.82
C ALA A 37 -3.37 -13.02 -3.91
N PRO A 38 -3.20 -11.71 -3.68
CA PRO A 38 -2.48 -10.86 -4.63
C PRO A 38 -1.04 -11.33 -4.87
N ALA A 39 -0.51 -11.02 -6.05
CA ALA A 39 0.90 -11.25 -6.33
C ALA A 39 1.76 -10.31 -5.49
N VAL A 40 2.64 -10.88 -4.66
CA VAL A 40 3.58 -10.14 -3.81
C VAL A 40 4.99 -10.34 -4.35
N PRO A 41 5.71 -9.27 -4.71
CA PRO A 41 7.10 -9.39 -5.11
C PRO A 41 8.00 -9.95 -3.99
N ALA A 42 8.92 -10.85 -4.35
CA ALA A 42 9.82 -11.48 -3.38
C ALA A 42 10.77 -10.48 -2.69
N ASP A 43 11.10 -9.37 -3.36
CA ASP A 43 11.89 -8.26 -2.85
C ASP A 43 11.09 -7.30 -1.96
N ASN A 44 9.76 -7.39 -1.95
CA ASN A 44 8.90 -6.63 -1.03
C ASN A 44 7.82 -7.53 -0.40
N PRO A 45 8.21 -8.46 0.48
CA PRO A 45 7.24 -9.29 1.19
C PRO A 45 6.37 -8.43 2.10
N MET A 46 5.08 -8.79 2.18
CA MET A 46 4.10 -8.10 3.00
C MET A 46 4.35 -8.31 4.49
N SER A 47 4.19 -7.25 5.28
CA SER A 47 4.05 -7.31 6.73
C SER A 47 3.03 -6.25 7.20
N PRO A 48 2.36 -6.42 8.36
CA PRO A 48 1.49 -5.41 8.92
C PRO A 48 2.21 -4.07 9.14
N GLN A 49 3.48 -4.10 9.53
CA GLN A 49 4.30 -2.92 9.81
C GLN A 49 4.58 -2.11 8.53
N LYS A 50 4.89 -2.78 7.41
CA LYS A 50 5.07 -2.11 6.11
C LYS A 50 3.76 -1.51 5.60
N ALA A 51 2.65 -2.24 5.73
CA ALA A 51 1.33 -1.74 5.34
C ALA A 51 0.92 -0.52 6.18
N GLU A 52 1.20 -0.52 7.48
CA GLU A 52 0.89 0.61 8.36
C GLU A 52 1.76 1.83 8.05
N LEU A 53 3.07 1.66 7.87
CA LEU A 53 3.94 2.74 7.40
C LEU A 53 3.45 3.30 6.05
N GLY A 54 3.09 2.42 5.12
CA GLY A 54 2.55 2.80 3.82
C GLY A 54 1.27 3.62 3.94
N ARG A 55 0.38 3.24 4.87
CA ARG A 55 -0.84 3.99 5.17
C ARG A 55 -0.51 5.39 5.69
N HIS A 56 0.45 5.52 6.61
CA HIS A 56 0.88 6.84 7.08
C HIS A 56 1.39 7.72 5.93
N LEU A 57 2.28 7.19 5.09
CA LEU A 57 2.82 7.89 3.93
C LEU A 57 1.71 8.28 2.93
N PHE A 58 0.78 7.37 2.62
CA PHE A 58 -0.28 7.61 1.64
C PHE A 58 -1.17 8.82 1.97
N TYR A 59 -1.34 9.14 3.26
CA TYR A 59 -2.17 10.25 3.74
C TYR A 59 -1.33 11.47 4.21
N ASP A 60 -0.01 11.45 4.08
CA ASP A 60 0.85 12.55 4.55
C ASP A 60 1.05 13.62 3.46
N GLY A 61 0.56 14.84 3.73
CA GLY A 61 0.74 15.98 2.83
C GLY A 61 2.19 16.39 2.62
N ARG A 62 3.10 16.04 3.54
CA ARG A 62 4.54 16.33 3.43
C ARG A 62 5.24 15.58 2.30
N LEU A 63 4.53 14.65 1.63
CA LEU A 63 5.00 13.97 0.43
C LEU A 63 4.75 14.77 -0.85
N SER A 64 4.29 16.02 -0.77
CA SER A 64 4.31 16.95 -1.90
C SER A 64 5.22 18.16 -1.66
N ILE A 65 5.57 18.84 -2.74
CA ILE A 65 6.32 20.10 -2.74
C ILE A 65 5.64 21.21 -1.93
N THR A 66 4.31 21.16 -1.78
CA THR A 66 3.53 22.13 -1.01
C THR A 66 3.36 21.74 0.45
N GLY A 67 3.65 20.49 0.81
CA GLY A 67 3.38 19.95 2.15
C GLY A 67 1.90 19.73 2.47
N THR A 68 1.01 19.84 1.47
CA THR A 68 -0.45 19.80 1.65
C THR A 68 -1.17 18.76 0.79
N VAL A 69 -0.49 18.14 -0.17
CA VAL A 69 -1.07 17.15 -1.08
C VAL A 69 -0.48 15.79 -0.76
N SER A 70 -1.34 14.79 -0.62
CA SER A 70 -0.98 13.40 -0.37
C SER A 70 -1.50 12.52 -1.50
N CYS A 71 -1.14 11.24 -1.53
CA CYS A 71 -1.77 10.29 -2.46
C CYS A 71 -3.30 10.27 -2.27
N ALA A 72 -3.76 10.38 -1.02
CA ALA A 72 -5.18 10.41 -0.67
C ALA A 72 -5.92 11.67 -1.15
N SER A 73 -5.24 12.73 -1.55
CA SER A 73 -5.87 13.93 -2.13
C SER A 73 -6.49 13.66 -3.50
N CYS A 74 -5.91 12.72 -4.25
CA CYS A 74 -6.42 12.28 -5.57
C CYS A 74 -7.07 10.88 -5.52
N HIS A 75 -6.81 10.13 -4.45
CA HIS A 75 -7.31 8.77 -4.23
C HIS A 75 -8.10 8.70 -2.93
N GLU A 76 -9.27 9.34 -2.91
CA GLU A 76 -10.12 9.43 -1.73
C GLU A 76 -10.84 8.11 -1.47
N GLN A 77 -10.62 7.52 -0.28
CA GLN A 77 -11.24 6.25 0.10
C GLN A 77 -12.77 6.25 -0.05
N ARG A 78 -13.45 7.36 0.29
CA ARG A 78 -14.91 7.51 0.17
C ARG A 78 -15.42 7.40 -1.27
N LEU A 79 -14.54 7.59 -2.26
CA LEU A 79 -14.79 7.49 -3.69
C LEU A 79 -14.08 6.27 -4.30
N ALA A 80 -13.93 5.19 -3.51
CA ALA A 80 -13.20 3.99 -3.92
C ALA A 80 -11.76 4.29 -4.38
N PHE A 81 -11.10 5.24 -3.73
CA PHE A 81 -9.75 5.69 -4.06
C PHE A 81 -9.64 6.36 -5.44
N THR A 82 -10.63 7.18 -5.79
CA THR A 82 -10.59 8.16 -6.90
C THR A 82 -10.80 9.58 -6.35
N ASP A 83 -10.78 10.61 -7.20
CA ASP A 83 -11.07 12.00 -6.83
C ASP A 83 -12.45 12.50 -7.32
N GLY A 84 -13.19 11.66 -8.05
CA GLY A 84 -14.47 12.04 -8.66
C GLY A 84 -14.37 13.11 -9.74
N LYS A 85 -13.17 13.40 -10.27
CA LYS A 85 -12.94 14.41 -11.30
C LYS A 85 -12.65 13.74 -12.65
N ALA A 86 -12.93 14.45 -13.74
CA ALA A 86 -12.57 13.99 -15.08
C ALA A 86 -11.03 13.99 -15.29
N LYS A 87 -10.34 14.92 -14.64
CA LYS A 87 -8.89 15.10 -14.62
C LYS A 87 -8.48 15.53 -13.22
N ALA A 88 -7.34 15.06 -12.75
CA ALA A 88 -6.81 15.41 -11.45
C ALA A 88 -6.08 16.75 -11.51
N GLU A 89 -5.84 17.33 -10.33
CA GLU A 89 -5.08 18.56 -10.14
C GLU A 89 -3.91 18.23 -9.22
N GLY A 90 -2.68 18.49 -9.67
CA GLY A 90 -1.47 18.27 -8.90
C GLY A 90 -1.21 19.33 -7.84
N ALA A 91 -0.15 19.15 -7.06
CA ALA A 91 0.21 20.02 -5.95
C ALA A 91 0.51 21.46 -6.36
N THR A 92 0.89 21.70 -7.62
CA THR A 92 1.16 23.03 -8.18
C THR A 92 -0.06 23.65 -8.89
N GLY A 93 -1.22 22.98 -8.86
CA GLY A 93 -2.43 23.39 -9.58
C GLY A 93 -2.47 22.97 -11.06
N GLU A 94 -1.46 22.22 -11.53
CA GLU A 94 -1.44 21.71 -12.89
C GLU A 94 -2.45 20.57 -13.08
N ILE A 95 -3.13 20.56 -14.24
CA ILE A 95 -4.15 19.57 -14.55
C ILE A 95 -3.52 18.36 -15.25
N THR A 96 -3.78 17.17 -14.71
CA THR A 96 -3.31 15.92 -15.31
C THR A 96 -4.04 15.62 -16.63
N PRO A 97 -3.40 14.91 -17.58
CA PRO A 97 -4.05 14.59 -18.85
C PRO A 97 -5.23 13.62 -18.70
N ARG A 98 -5.33 12.89 -17.58
CA ARG A 98 -6.29 11.81 -17.32
C ARG A 98 -6.74 11.81 -15.86
N GLY A 99 -7.96 11.36 -15.59
CA GLY A 99 -8.48 11.23 -14.22
C GLY A 99 -7.74 10.18 -13.38
N SER A 100 -7.84 10.33 -12.07
CA SER A 100 -7.31 9.39 -11.09
C SER A 100 -8.05 8.05 -11.17
N MET A 101 -7.35 6.98 -11.54
CA MET A 101 -7.94 5.64 -11.53
C MET A 101 -8.17 5.17 -10.08
N SER A 102 -9.17 4.31 -9.89
CA SER A 102 -9.39 3.66 -8.60
C SER A 102 -8.17 2.85 -8.19
N LEU A 103 -7.80 2.90 -6.90
CA LEU A 103 -6.83 1.98 -6.30
C LEU A 103 -7.48 0.77 -5.63
N THR A 104 -8.81 0.69 -5.63
CA THR A 104 -9.52 -0.50 -5.14
C THR A 104 -9.11 -1.71 -5.99
N ASN A 105 -8.69 -2.78 -5.33
CA ASN A 105 -8.20 -4.01 -5.96
C ASN A 105 -7.00 -3.83 -6.91
N VAL A 106 -6.24 -2.74 -6.79
CA VAL A 106 -5.08 -2.45 -7.66
C VAL A 106 -3.98 -3.52 -7.57
N ALA A 107 -3.95 -4.28 -6.48
CA ALA A 107 -3.05 -5.40 -6.27
C ALA A 107 -3.17 -6.52 -7.32
N TYR A 108 -4.31 -6.60 -8.02
CA TYR A 108 -4.58 -7.58 -9.07
C TYR A 108 -4.39 -7.02 -10.49
N ALA A 109 -4.04 -5.74 -10.63
CA ALA A 109 -3.85 -5.12 -11.93
C ALA A 109 -2.55 -5.62 -12.59
N PRO A 110 -2.59 -6.22 -13.80
CA PRO A 110 -1.39 -6.71 -14.47
C PRO A 110 -0.52 -5.56 -15.02
N ARG A 111 -1.13 -4.40 -15.24
CA ARG A 111 -0.52 -3.16 -15.69
C ARG A 111 -1.17 -1.99 -14.97
N LEU A 112 -0.38 -0.98 -14.68
CA LEU A 112 -0.77 0.21 -13.94
C LEU A 112 -0.77 1.42 -14.85
N THR A 113 -1.39 2.51 -14.37
CA THR A 113 -1.74 3.70 -15.17
C THR A 113 -2.70 3.37 -16.33
N TRP A 114 -3.11 4.38 -17.09
CA TRP A 114 -4.12 4.22 -18.12
C TRP A 114 -3.67 3.45 -19.37
N ALA A 115 -2.38 3.55 -19.74
CA ALA A 115 -1.91 3.07 -21.03
C ALA A 115 -0.39 2.83 -21.05
N SER A 116 0.16 2.23 -19.99
CA SER A 116 1.58 1.87 -19.93
C SER A 116 1.77 0.36 -19.91
N PRO A 117 2.38 -0.24 -20.94
CA PRO A 117 2.72 -1.66 -20.92
C PRO A 117 3.94 -1.97 -20.03
N LEU A 118 4.66 -0.93 -19.57
CA LEU A 118 5.94 -1.05 -18.85
C LEU A 118 5.81 -0.93 -17.33
N VAL A 119 4.69 -0.39 -16.83
CA VAL A 119 4.49 -0.16 -15.39
C VAL A 119 3.63 -1.30 -14.86
N ASP A 120 4.27 -2.30 -14.29
CA ASP A 120 3.64 -3.53 -13.80
C ASP A 120 3.84 -3.76 -12.30
N ARG A 121 4.43 -2.77 -11.61
CA ARG A 121 4.73 -2.81 -10.17
C ARG A 121 4.30 -1.50 -9.50
N LEU A 122 3.65 -1.63 -8.34
CA LEU A 122 3.19 -0.49 -7.54
C LEU A 122 4.36 0.38 -7.08
N GLU A 123 5.49 -0.24 -6.73
CA GLU A 123 6.71 0.45 -6.33
C GLU A 123 7.22 1.38 -7.44
N HIS A 124 7.20 0.93 -8.70
CA HIS A 124 7.60 1.75 -9.85
C HIS A 124 6.55 2.81 -10.16
N GLN A 125 5.27 2.47 -10.05
CA GLN A 125 4.19 3.41 -10.30
C GLN A 125 4.22 4.58 -9.31
N ALA A 126 4.54 4.34 -8.04
CA ALA A 126 4.61 5.38 -7.00
C ALA A 126 5.67 6.46 -7.30
N LEU A 127 6.73 6.12 -8.04
CA LEU A 127 7.75 7.09 -8.47
C LEU A 127 7.19 8.11 -9.46
N LEU A 128 6.19 7.73 -10.28
CA LEU A 128 5.62 8.60 -11.30
C LEU A 128 4.93 9.84 -10.71
N PRO A 129 3.94 9.74 -9.79
CA PRO A 129 3.33 10.92 -9.19
C PRO A 129 4.31 11.66 -8.26
N MET A 130 5.23 10.94 -7.60
CA MET A 130 6.21 11.57 -6.72
C MET A 130 7.17 12.50 -7.47
N PHE A 131 7.75 12.02 -8.58
CA PHE A 131 8.89 12.67 -9.25
C PHE A 131 8.61 13.10 -10.70
N GLY A 132 7.42 12.84 -11.24
CA GLY A 132 7.02 13.33 -12.54
C GLY A 132 7.00 14.87 -12.60
N GLU A 133 7.53 15.42 -13.69
CA GLU A 133 7.71 16.87 -13.85
C GLU A 133 6.67 17.52 -14.79
N ALA A 134 5.89 16.74 -15.55
CA ALA A 134 4.98 17.26 -16.56
C ALA A 134 3.73 16.38 -16.79
N PRO A 135 2.56 16.76 -16.25
CA PRO A 135 2.37 17.82 -15.26
C PRO A 135 2.90 17.40 -13.89
N VAL A 136 3.19 18.38 -13.03
CA VAL A 136 3.61 18.11 -11.66
C VAL A 136 2.43 17.56 -10.85
N GLU A 137 2.57 16.34 -10.33
CA GLU A 137 1.62 15.75 -9.38
C GLU A 137 2.04 16.05 -7.93
N MET A 138 3.10 15.43 -7.41
CA MET A 138 3.59 15.71 -6.05
C MET A 138 4.77 16.68 -6.04
N GLY A 139 5.60 16.73 -7.09
CA GLY A 139 6.65 17.73 -7.26
C GLY A 139 7.95 17.49 -6.47
N LEU A 140 8.32 16.23 -6.25
CA LEU A 140 9.50 15.87 -5.46
C LEU A 140 10.79 15.66 -6.28
N ALA A 141 10.77 15.89 -7.60
CA ALA A 141 11.96 15.75 -8.46
C ALA A 141 13.14 16.56 -7.90
N GLY A 142 14.26 15.88 -7.62
CA GLY A 142 15.46 16.51 -7.04
C GLY A 142 15.32 16.91 -5.57
N ARG A 143 14.30 16.41 -4.85
CA ARG A 143 14.05 16.65 -3.42
C ARG A 143 14.04 15.37 -2.58
N GLU A 144 14.59 14.28 -3.11
CA GLU A 144 14.64 12.97 -2.47
C GLU A 144 15.30 13.06 -1.07
N ASP A 145 16.47 13.69 -0.98
CA ASP A 145 17.19 13.85 0.28
C ASP A 145 16.43 14.71 1.29
N ALA A 146 15.73 15.75 0.81
CA ALA A 146 14.93 16.63 1.67
C ALA A 146 13.68 15.91 2.20
N LEU A 147 13.05 15.07 1.38
CA LEU A 147 11.97 14.19 1.81
C LEU A 147 12.47 13.21 2.89
N LEU A 148 13.56 12.49 2.62
CA LEU A 148 14.10 11.51 3.56
C LEU A 148 14.56 12.17 4.88
N ALA A 149 15.14 13.37 4.83
CA ALA A 149 15.48 14.14 6.01
C ALA A 149 14.24 14.53 6.82
N THR A 150 13.16 14.94 6.14
CA THR A 150 11.87 15.27 6.78
C THR A 150 11.29 14.06 7.50
N LEU A 151 11.27 12.89 6.85
CA LEU A 151 10.79 11.65 7.45
C LEU A 151 11.69 11.22 8.63
N ARG A 152 13.00 11.33 8.48
CA ARG A 152 13.98 10.97 9.52
C ARG A 152 13.87 11.86 10.76
N ALA A 153 13.48 13.11 10.61
CA ALA A 153 13.29 14.03 11.73
C ALA A 153 12.02 13.78 12.55
N ASP A 154 11.05 13.02 12.01
CA ASP A 154 9.76 12.77 12.66
C ASP A 154 9.81 11.50 13.55
N PRO A 155 9.57 11.61 14.87
CA PRO A 155 9.59 10.47 15.78
C PRO A 155 8.62 9.34 15.42
N VAL A 156 7.48 9.66 14.78
CA VAL A 156 6.50 8.67 14.33
C VAL A 156 7.11 7.83 13.22
N TYR A 157 7.70 8.47 12.20
CA TYR A 157 8.35 7.75 11.11
C TYR A 157 9.58 6.97 11.58
N GLN A 158 10.38 7.49 12.50
CA GLN A 158 11.46 6.72 13.11
C GLN A 158 10.96 5.40 13.73
N GLY A 159 9.82 5.43 14.44
CA GLY A 159 9.19 4.22 14.96
C GLY A 159 8.72 3.27 13.86
N LEU A 160 7.95 3.81 12.90
CA LEU A 160 7.35 3.02 11.82
C LEU A 160 8.39 2.36 10.90
N PHE A 161 9.45 3.08 10.50
CA PHE A 161 10.52 2.53 9.67
C PHE A 161 11.30 1.43 10.39
N ARG A 162 11.63 1.61 11.69
CA ARG A 162 12.29 0.56 12.49
C ARG A 162 11.44 -0.70 12.59
N LEU A 163 10.12 -0.55 12.75
CA LEU A 163 9.21 -1.70 12.82
C LEU A 163 9.05 -2.39 11.45
N ALA A 164 9.06 -1.64 10.36
CA ALA A 164 8.91 -2.17 9.01
C ALA A 164 10.17 -2.89 8.49
N TRP A 165 11.37 -2.44 8.89
CA TRP A 165 12.66 -3.04 8.55
C TRP A 165 13.60 -3.10 9.77
N PRO A 166 13.38 -4.01 10.73
CA PRO A 166 14.20 -4.08 11.94
C PRO A 166 15.66 -4.49 11.68
N ALA A 167 15.93 -5.15 10.55
CA ALA A 167 17.28 -5.57 10.17
C ALA A 167 18.09 -4.48 9.42
N ASP A 168 17.43 -3.41 8.97
CA ASP A 168 18.10 -2.33 8.23
C ASP A 168 18.74 -1.35 9.23
N ALA A 169 20.05 -1.14 9.13
CA ALA A 169 20.74 -0.16 9.98
C ALA A 169 20.28 1.29 9.72
N ASP A 170 19.92 1.60 8.48
CA ASP A 170 19.27 2.86 8.08
C ASP A 170 18.13 2.56 7.09
N PRO A 171 16.88 2.44 7.57
CA PRO A 171 15.72 2.14 6.73
C PRO A 171 15.19 3.34 5.94
N PHE A 172 15.75 4.54 6.12
CA PHE A 172 15.28 5.76 5.45
C PHE A 172 15.84 5.87 4.03
N THR A 173 15.30 5.05 3.13
CA THR A 173 15.63 5.07 1.70
C THR A 173 14.38 5.27 0.85
N LEU A 174 14.54 5.78 -0.37
CA LEU A 174 13.42 5.93 -1.30
C LEU A 174 12.79 4.57 -1.64
N GLU A 175 13.61 3.52 -1.74
CA GLU A 175 13.14 2.15 -1.94
C GLU A 175 12.16 1.73 -0.84
N ARG A 176 12.49 1.98 0.44
CA ARG A 176 11.61 1.65 1.57
C ARG A 176 10.32 2.48 1.55
N VAL A 177 10.40 3.76 1.18
CA VAL A 177 9.21 4.61 1.02
C VAL A 177 8.24 4.01 0.00
N VAL A 178 8.69 3.70 -1.21
CA VAL A 178 7.79 3.15 -2.25
C VAL A 178 7.33 1.73 -1.94
N GLN A 179 8.17 0.90 -1.28
CA GLN A 179 7.80 -0.43 -0.82
C GLN A 179 6.70 -0.39 0.26
N ALA A 180 6.77 0.56 1.19
CA ALA A 180 5.74 0.76 2.20
C ALA A 180 4.41 1.17 1.54
N ILE A 181 4.42 2.21 0.69
CA ILE A 181 3.24 2.68 -0.04
C ILE A 181 2.61 1.54 -0.84
N ALA A 182 3.41 0.80 -1.60
CA ALA A 182 2.94 -0.36 -2.36
C ALA A 182 2.34 -1.45 -1.46
N SER A 183 2.93 -1.70 -0.27
CA SER A 183 2.37 -2.64 0.70
C SER A 183 0.99 -2.21 1.17
N PHE A 184 0.80 -0.93 1.48
CA PHE A 184 -0.52 -0.38 1.82
C PHE A 184 -1.51 -0.52 0.65
N GLN A 185 -1.11 -0.14 -0.56
CA GLN A 185 -1.96 -0.24 -1.75
C GLN A 185 -2.43 -1.69 -2.02
N ARG A 186 -1.61 -2.69 -1.71
CA ARG A 186 -2.00 -4.11 -1.81
C ARG A 186 -3.10 -4.51 -0.82
N THR A 187 -3.31 -3.74 0.24
CA THR A 187 -4.38 -4.00 1.24
C THR A 187 -5.73 -3.43 0.83
N LEU A 188 -5.80 -2.60 -0.23
CA LEU A 188 -7.01 -1.91 -0.67
C LEU A 188 -7.97 -2.84 -1.41
N ILE A 189 -8.39 -3.91 -0.75
CA ILE A 189 -9.19 -4.99 -1.33
C ILE A 189 -10.67 -4.79 -0.99
N SER A 190 -11.52 -4.86 -2.01
CA SER A 190 -12.98 -4.94 -1.90
C SER A 190 -13.44 -6.28 -2.48
N ALA A 191 -14.11 -7.08 -1.64
CA ALA A 191 -14.43 -8.48 -1.92
C ALA A 191 -15.81 -8.93 -1.39
N ASP A 192 -16.74 -8.00 -1.20
CA ASP A 192 -18.08 -8.26 -0.66
C ASP A 192 -19.18 -7.41 -1.35
N SER A 193 -19.01 -7.17 -2.65
CA SER A 193 -20.07 -6.59 -3.46
C SER A 193 -21.26 -7.57 -3.55
N PRO A 194 -22.47 -7.08 -3.89
CA PRO A 194 -23.59 -7.97 -4.22
C PRO A 194 -23.27 -8.98 -5.33
N TYR A 195 -22.39 -8.62 -6.27
CA TYR A 195 -21.91 -9.51 -7.30
C TYR A 195 -20.99 -10.60 -6.73
N ASP A 196 -20.04 -10.25 -5.86
CA ASP A 196 -19.15 -11.20 -5.18
C ASP A 196 -19.94 -12.27 -4.42
N ARG A 197 -20.95 -11.84 -3.65
CA ARG A 197 -21.83 -12.79 -2.94
C ARG A 197 -22.64 -13.67 -3.88
N PHE A 198 -23.12 -13.11 -4.99
CA PHE A 198 -23.88 -13.85 -6.00
C PHE A 198 -23.03 -14.94 -6.66
N VAL A 199 -21.80 -14.63 -7.08
CA VAL A 199 -20.88 -15.62 -7.66
C VAL A 199 -20.40 -16.65 -6.63
N ALA A 200 -20.39 -16.28 -5.34
CA ALA A 200 -20.14 -17.20 -4.24
C ALA A 200 -21.33 -18.11 -3.88
N GLY A 201 -22.48 -17.96 -4.56
CA GLY A 201 -23.65 -18.83 -4.44
C GLY A 201 -24.88 -18.22 -3.76
N ASP A 202 -24.81 -16.98 -3.26
CA ASP A 202 -25.99 -16.26 -2.78
C ASP A 202 -26.80 -15.72 -3.97
N THR A 203 -27.63 -16.59 -4.55
CA THR A 203 -28.50 -16.28 -5.68
C THR A 203 -29.50 -15.14 -5.43
N LYS A 204 -29.66 -14.69 -4.17
CA LYS A 204 -30.52 -13.57 -3.79
C LYS A 204 -29.77 -12.25 -3.63
N ALA A 205 -28.44 -12.26 -3.69
CA ALA A 205 -27.62 -11.04 -3.56
C ALA A 205 -27.86 -10.04 -4.71
N LEU A 206 -28.28 -10.52 -5.88
CA LEU A 206 -28.70 -9.68 -7.00
C LEU A 206 -30.22 -9.69 -7.16
N THR A 207 -30.79 -8.50 -7.33
CA THR A 207 -32.18 -8.32 -7.74
C THR A 207 -32.42 -8.91 -9.14
N ALA A 208 -33.68 -9.19 -9.48
CA ALA A 208 -34.04 -9.65 -10.83
C ALA A 208 -33.63 -8.67 -11.94
N GLN A 209 -33.59 -7.35 -11.66
CA GLN A 209 -33.10 -6.36 -12.61
C GLN A 209 -31.59 -6.48 -12.83
N GLN A 210 -30.81 -6.61 -11.74
CA GLN A 210 -29.36 -6.78 -11.82
C GLN A 210 -28.99 -8.08 -12.54
N GLN A 211 -29.71 -9.18 -12.32
CA GLN A 211 -29.48 -10.44 -13.03
C GLN A 211 -29.73 -10.32 -14.55
N ARG A 212 -30.77 -9.57 -14.96
CA ARG A 212 -30.97 -9.25 -16.39
C ARG A 212 -29.83 -8.41 -16.97
N GLY A 213 -29.34 -7.42 -16.20
CA GLY A 213 -28.19 -6.61 -16.59
C GLY A 213 -26.92 -7.44 -16.75
N MET A 214 -26.64 -8.33 -15.80
CA MET A 214 -25.53 -9.29 -15.85
C MET A 214 -25.64 -10.21 -17.07
N ALA A 215 -26.84 -10.73 -17.37
CA ALA A 215 -27.04 -11.57 -18.56
C ALA A 215 -26.75 -10.81 -19.86
N LEU A 216 -27.09 -9.52 -19.95
CA LEU A 216 -26.73 -8.70 -21.10
C LEU A 216 -25.22 -8.42 -21.17
N PHE A 217 -24.60 -8.09 -20.03
CA PHE A 217 -23.16 -7.83 -19.92
C PHE A 217 -22.31 -9.03 -20.36
N MET A 218 -22.73 -10.25 -19.99
CA MET A 218 -22.07 -11.52 -20.32
C MET A 218 -22.51 -12.12 -21.67
N SER A 219 -23.31 -11.39 -22.46
CA SER A 219 -23.82 -11.90 -23.74
C SER A 219 -23.00 -11.43 -24.94
N GLU A 220 -23.03 -12.23 -26.00
CA GLU A 220 -22.52 -11.88 -27.34
C GLU A 220 -23.30 -10.72 -28.02
N ARG A 221 -24.32 -10.18 -27.34
CA ARG A 221 -25.07 -9.01 -27.84
C ARG A 221 -24.38 -7.71 -27.46
N LEU A 222 -23.85 -7.61 -26.24
CA LEU A 222 -23.18 -6.39 -25.75
C LEU A 222 -21.67 -6.58 -25.59
N GLU A 223 -21.19 -7.82 -25.54
CA GLU A 223 -19.76 -8.17 -25.62
C GLU A 223 -18.89 -7.54 -24.52
N CYS A 224 -19.49 -7.10 -23.41
CA CYS A 224 -18.77 -6.33 -22.38
C CYS A 224 -17.68 -7.19 -21.72
N PHE A 225 -17.98 -8.47 -21.50
CA PHE A 225 -17.13 -9.42 -20.79
C PHE A 225 -15.79 -9.74 -21.50
N HIS A 226 -15.67 -9.47 -22.81
CA HIS A 226 -14.40 -9.69 -23.53
C HIS A 226 -13.26 -8.80 -23.02
N CYS A 227 -13.60 -7.57 -22.61
CA CYS A 227 -12.63 -6.59 -22.11
C CYS A 227 -12.79 -6.31 -20.61
N HIS A 228 -14.03 -6.37 -20.10
CA HIS A 228 -14.38 -6.12 -18.71
C HIS A 228 -14.88 -7.42 -18.09
N GLY A 229 -13.96 -8.34 -17.85
CA GLY A 229 -14.27 -9.65 -17.29
C GLY A 229 -13.13 -10.19 -16.44
N GLY A 230 -13.27 -11.45 -16.05
CA GLY A 230 -12.34 -12.09 -15.14
C GLY A 230 -12.60 -11.70 -13.69
N PHE A 231 -11.64 -12.05 -12.84
CA PHE A 231 -11.81 -12.01 -11.39
C PHE A 231 -11.98 -10.59 -10.81
N ASN A 232 -11.40 -9.56 -11.44
CA ASN A 232 -11.34 -8.21 -10.88
C ASN A 232 -12.45 -7.26 -11.37
N PHE A 233 -13.58 -7.79 -11.86
CA PHE A 233 -14.72 -7.03 -12.40
C PHE A 233 -16.06 -7.55 -11.84
#